data_AF-A0A6L3T246-F1
#
_entry.id   AF-A0A6L3T246-F1
#
_cell.length_a   1.000
_cell.length_b   1.000
_cell.length_c   1.000
_cell.angle_alpha   90.00
_cell.angle_beta   90.00
_cell.angle_gamma   90.00
#
_symmetry.space_group_name_H-M   'P 1'
#
loop_
_entity.id
_entity.type
_entity.pdbx_description
1 polymer ?
#
loop_
_entity_poly.entity_id
_entity_poly.type
_entity_poly.pdbx_seq_one_letter_code
_entity_poly.pdbx_strand_id
1 'polypeptide(L)' 'MIENVEDDFARYTFTVYPPPTPGLPWLSVCIGPDGYVLDSEAFHTGEEADTVTQKAQEVLLDSIMQKHRPPADAVMH' A
#
# COMPACT_ATOMS: atom_id res chain seq x y z
N MET A 1 4.19 -9.69 -21.25
CA MET A 1 3.70 -10.38 -20.03
C MET A 1 2.50 -9.57 -19.58
N ILE A 2 1.34 -10.22 -19.39
CA ILE A 2 0.19 -9.53 -18.80
C ILE A 2 0.54 -9.35 -17.33
N GLU A 3 0.83 -8.12 -16.90
CA GLU A 3 1.01 -7.85 -15.48
C GLU A 3 -0.34 -8.11 -14.80
N ASN A 4 -0.36 -9.06 -13.86
CA ASN A 4 -1.53 -9.34 -13.03
C ASN A 4 -1.60 -8.28 -11.91
N VAL A 5 -2.82 -7.90 -11.50
CA VAL A 5 -3.06 -6.97 -10.39
C VAL A 5 -2.37 -7.47 -9.12
N GLU A 6 -2.43 -8.77 -8.86
CA GLU A 6 -1.78 -9.40 -7.69
C GLU A 6 -0.26 -9.27 -7.75
N ASP A 7 0.36 -9.42 -8.94
CA ASP A 7 1.80 -9.29 -9.11
C ASP A 7 2.27 -7.84 -8.93
N ASP A 8 1.48 -6.86 -9.39
CA ASP A 8 1.81 -5.44 -9.22
C ASP A 8 1.67 -5.05 -7.73
N PHE A 9 0.59 -5.49 -7.08
CA PHE A 9 0.36 -5.22 -5.65
C PHE A 9 1.39 -5.90 -4.73
N ALA A 10 1.79 -7.14 -5.03
CA ALA A 10 2.76 -7.90 -4.23
C ALA A 10 4.17 -7.29 -4.22
N ARG A 11 4.47 -6.34 -5.11
CA ARG A 11 5.75 -5.61 -5.12
C ARG A 11 5.81 -4.48 -4.09
N TYR A 12 4.69 -4.08 -3.52
CA TYR A 12 4.63 -3.08 -2.47
C TYR A 12 4.76 -3.76 -1.10
N THR A 13 5.48 -3.11 -0.19
CA THR A 13 5.62 -3.59 1.19
C THR A 13 4.97 -2.60 2.14
N PHE A 14 4.13 -3.11 3.02
CA PHE A 14 3.50 -2.37 4.10
C PHE A 14 3.98 -2.95 5.42
N THR A 15 4.49 -2.11 6.32
CA THR A 15 5.02 -2.58 7.60
C THR A 15 4.70 -1.61 8.71
N VAL A 16 4.25 -2.16 9.85
CA VAL A 16 4.08 -1.44 11.09
C VAL A 16 5.21 -1.85 12.05
N TYR A 17 5.95 -0.85 12.54
CA TYR A 17 7.02 -1.05 13.51
C TYR A 17 6.57 -0.62 14.90
N PRO A 18 6.80 -1.45 15.92
CA PRO A 18 6.59 -1.05 17.31
C PRO A 18 7.60 0.04 17.70
N PRO A 19 7.26 0.89 18.68
CA PRO A 19 8.20 1.86 19.21
C PRO A 19 9.41 1.16 19.83
N PRO A 20 10.64 1.69 19.63
CA PRO A 20 11.85 1.07 20.17
C PRO A 20 11.94 1.20 21.71
N THR A 21 11.20 2.16 22.29
CA THR A 21 11.04 2.34 23.74
C THR A 21 9.62 2.80 24.08
N PRO A 22 9.09 2.47 25.26
CA PRO A 22 7.75 2.93 25.67
C PRO A 22 7.60 4.46 25.61
N GLY A 23 6.43 4.91 25.14
CA GLY A 23 6.11 6.34 25.00
C GLY A 23 6.54 6.98 23.68
N LEU A 24 7.29 6.25 22.83
CA LEU A 24 7.51 6.63 21.44
C LEU A 24 6.38 6.14 20.53
N PRO A 25 6.22 6.73 19.32
CA PRO A 25 5.13 6.34 18.43
C PRO A 25 5.40 5.02 17.72
N TRP A 26 4.30 4.37 17.33
CA TRP A 26 4.29 3.33 16.31
C TRP A 26 4.51 3.94 14.94
N LEU A 27 5.14 3.22 14.02
CA LEU A 27 5.44 3.73 12.68
C LEU A 27 4.83 2.81 11.63
N SER A 28 3.96 3.35 10.77
CA SER A 28 3.57 2.70 9.52
C SER A 28 4.50 3.16 8.40
N VAL A 29 4.92 2.24 7.53
CA VAL A 29 5.77 2.51 6.37
C VAL A 29 5.22 1.77 5.15
N CYS A 30 5.09 2.50 4.04
CA CYS A 30 4.81 1.97 2.71
C CYS A 30 6.05 2.08 1.84
N ILE A 31 6.50 0.98 1.27
CA ILE A 31 7.69 0.88 0.42
C ILE A 31 7.24 0.46 -0.99
N GLY A 32 7.69 1.21 -1.98
CA GLY A 32 7.41 0.96 -3.39
C GLY A 32 8.22 -0.21 -3.97
N PRO A 33 7.87 -0.63 -5.20
CA PRO A 33 8.56 -1.71 -5.93
C PRO A 33 10.04 -1.42 -6.19
N ASP A 34 10.44 -0.16 -6.16
CA ASP A 34 11.81 0.32 -6.32
C ASP A 34 12.62 0.30 -5.01
N GLY A 35 12.00 -0.12 -3.91
CA GLY A 35 12.61 -0.18 -2.59
C GLY A 35 12.65 1.17 -1.85
N TYR A 36 12.08 2.23 -2.43
CA TYR A 36 12.01 3.53 -1.77
C TYR A 36 10.74 3.66 -0.93
N VAL A 37 10.83 4.42 0.17
CA VAL A 37 9.67 4.76 0.99
C VAL A 37 8.77 5.71 0.21
N LEU A 38 7.52 5.30 0.02
CA LEU A 38 6.48 6.12 -0.60
C LEU A 38 5.77 6.98 0.44
N ASP A 39 5.53 6.41 1.62
CA ASP A 39 4.88 7.10 2.72
C ASP A 39 5.28 6.50 4.07
N SER A 40 5.22 7.33 5.12
CA SER A 40 5.44 6.92 6.50
C SER A 40 4.73 7.85 7.48
N GLU A 41 4.02 7.28 8.45
CA GLU A 41 3.28 8.04 9.45
C GLU A 41 3.43 7.45 10.85
N ALA A 42 3.44 8.33 11.85
CA ALA A 42 3.65 7.99 13.25
C ALA A 42 2.32 8.03 14.03
N PHE A 43 2.06 6.99 14.83
CA PHE A 43 0.80 6.81 15.54
C PHE A 43 1.03 6.60 17.04
N HIS A 44 0.02 6.92 17.84
CA HIS A 44 0.11 6.74 19.29
C HIS A 44 -0.02 5.26 19.67
N THR A 45 -0.82 4.51 18.91
CA THR A 45 -1.11 3.09 19.17
C THR A 45 -0.83 2.21 17.95
N GLY A 46 -0.55 0.93 18.19
CA GLY A 46 -0.37 -0.04 17.12
C GLY A 46 -1.66 -0.29 16.33
N GLU A 47 -2.81 -0.25 17.01
CA GLU A 47 -4.12 -0.42 16.38
C GLU A 47 -4.43 0.69 15.35
N GLU A 48 -4.09 1.94 15.68
CA GLU A 48 -4.22 3.06 14.73
C GLU A 48 -3.30 2.87 13.53
N ALA A 49 -2.03 2.49 13.76
CA ALA A 49 -1.07 2.24 12.70
C ALA A 49 -1.52 1.10 11.78
N ASP A 50 -2.02 -0.01 12.33
CA ASP A 50 -2.54 -1.14 11.58
C ASP A 50 -3.78 -0.75 10.76
N THR A 51 -4.72 -0.02 11.37
CA THR A 51 -5.95 0.43 10.70
C THR A 51 -5.64 1.32 9.49
N VAL A 52 -4.72 2.28 9.64
CA VAL A 52 -4.32 3.16 8.54
C VAL A 52 -3.57 2.38 7.47
N THR A 53 -2.69 1.45 7.87
CA THR A 53 -1.94 0.60 6.94
C THR A 53 -2.87 -0.26 6.07
N GLN A 54 -3.90 -0.85 6.67
CA GLN A 54 -4.90 -1.64 5.93
C GLN A 54 -5.69 -0.79 4.93
N LYS A 55 -6.11 0.42 5.34
CA LYS A 55 -6.79 1.36 4.41
C LYS A 55 -5.88 1.77 3.26
N ALA A 56 -4.59 2.01 3.52
CA ALA A 56 -3.63 2.33 2.46
C ALA A 56 -3.47 1.17 1.47
N GLN A 57 -3.47 -0.09 1.96
CA GLN A 57 -3.46 -1.28 1.11
C GLN A 57 -4.69 -1.35 0.20
N GLU A 58 -5.89 -1.13 0.76
CA GLU A 58 -7.15 -1.14 -0.01
C GLU A 58 -7.16 -0.07 -1.10
N VAL A 59 -6.75 1.15 -0.78
CA VAL A 59 -6.69 2.27 -1.74
C VAL A 59 -5.68 1.99 -2.85
N LEU A 60 -4.51 1.45 -2.52
CA LEU A 60 -3.52 1.11 -3.52
C LEU A 60 -4.01 -0.01 -4.44
N LEU A 61 -4.62 -1.05 -3.87
CA LEU A 61 -5.17 -2.16 -4.65
C LEU A 61 -6.25 -1.65 -5.63
N ASP A 62 -7.17 -0.81 -5.19
CA ASP A 62 -8.18 -0.20 -6.06
C ASP A 62 -7.52 0.62 -7.19
N SER A 63 -6.48 1.39 -6.87
CA SER A 63 -5.73 2.16 -7.87
C SER A 63 -5.06 1.25 -8.93
N ILE A 64 -4.44 0.14 -8.52
CA ILE A 64 -3.85 -0.85 -9.43
C ILE A 64 -4.94 -1.50 -10.28
N MET A 65 -6.08 -1.87 -9.70
CA MET A 65 -7.22 -2.43 -10.44
C MET A 65 -7.72 -1.45 -11.52
N GLN A 66 -7.82 -0.16 -11.19
CA GLN A 66 -8.20 0.88 -12.14
C GLN A 66 -7.18 1.02 -13.28
N LYS A 67 -5.88 0.97 -12.97
CA LYS A 67 -4.79 1.00 -13.97
C LYS A 67 -4.84 -0.19 -14.94
N HIS A 68 -5.22 -1.37 -14.46
CA HIS A 68 -5.28 -2.59 -15.29
C HIS A 68 -6.61 -2.73 -16.05
N ARG A 69 -7.60 -1.86 -15.81
CA ARG A 69 -8.87 -1.89 -16.51
C ARG A 69 -8.64 -1.50 -17.99
N PRO A 70 -9.00 -2.35 -18.97
CA PRO A 70 -8.90 -1.98 -20.37
C PRO A 70 -9.83 -0.78 -20.66
N PRO A 71 -9.44 0.13 -21.57
CA PRO A 71 -10.28 1.25 -21.95
C PRO A 71 -11.59 0.73 -22.56
N ALA A 72 -12.72 1.29 -22.11
CA ALA A 72 -14.07 0.87 -22.50
C ALA A 72 -14.35 0.99 -24.01
N ASP A 73 -13.49 1.67 -24.78
CA ASP A 73 -13.66 1.93 -26.22
C ASP A 73 -12.99 0.89 -27.15
N ALA A 74 -12.34 -0.15 -26.62
CA ALA A 74 -11.66 -1.16 -27.45
C ALA A 74 -12.58 -2.26 -28.03
N VAL A 75 -13.91 -2.18 -27.81
CA VAL A 75 -14.89 -3.19 -28.25
C VAL A 75 -15.92 -2.58 -29.21
N MET A 76 -15.50 -1.79 -30.19
CA MET A 76 -16.37 -1.33 -31.29
C MET A 76 -15.56 -1.15 -32.59
N HIS A 77 -14.90 -2.20 -33.09
CA HIS A 77 -14.45 -2.25 -34.49
C HIS A 77 -14.45 -3.69 -35.03
#